data_AF-A0A8X6WRR5-F1
#
_entry.id   AF-A0A8X6WRR5-F1
#
_cell.length_a   1.000
_cell.length_b   1.000
_cell.length_c   1.000
_cell.angle_alpha   90.00
_cell.angle_beta   90.00
_cell.angle_gamma   90.00
#
_symmetry.space_group_name_H-M   'P 1'
#
loop_
_entity.id
_entity.type
_entity.pdbx_description
1 polymer ?
#
loop_
_entity_poly.entity_id
_entity_poly.type
_entity_poly.pdbx_seq_one_letter_code
_entity_poly.pdbx_strand_id
1 'polypeptide(L)'
;MLRDDSIRGALQPPYSGPYRILQRIGMVFVVCICTKEVRVSVDRIQPAYVLADDPPSSRSSLPTPDSSRLTITTRSGRRVHFTDFFQA
;
A
#
# COMPACT_ATOMS: atom_id res chain seq x y z
N MET A 1 -2.79 -5.10 -5.34
CA MET A 1 -3.19 -5.24 -6.75
C MET A 1 -2.32 -6.27 -7.43
N LEU A 2 -2.86 -6.98 -8.43
CA LEU A 2 -2.16 -8.04 -9.15
C LEU A 2 -2.12 -7.77 -10.65
N ARG A 3 -0.95 -7.93 -11.26
CA ARG A 3 -0.71 -7.75 -12.69
C ARG A 3 -1.31 -8.90 -13.49
N ASP A 4 -2.04 -8.57 -14.54
CA ASP A 4 -2.52 -9.51 -15.54
C ASP A 4 -1.62 -9.47 -16.78
N ASP A 5 -0.90 -10.57 -17.02
CA ASP A 5 0.04 -10.71 -18.15
C ASP A 5 -0.61 -11.38 -19.37
N SER A 6 -1.92 -11.60 -19.35
CA SER A 6 -2.64 -12.13 -20.51
C SER A 6 -2.71 -11.12 -21.68
N ILE A 7 -3.04 -11.60 -22.88
CA ILE A 7 -3.35 -10.72 -24.02
C ILE A 7 -4.63 -9.97 -23.68
N ARG A 8 -4.52 -8.66 -23.54
CA ARG A 8 -5.61 -7.79 -23.04
C ARG A 8 -6.19 -6.95 -24.17
N GLY A 9 -7.48 -6.67 -24.05
CA GLY A 9 -8.17 -5.75 -24.95
C GLY A 9 -7.65 -4.31 -24.79
N ALA A 10 -7.93 -3.46 -25.79
CA ALA A 10 -7.63 -2.04 -25.67
C ALA A 10 -8.28 -1.43 -24.42
N LEU A 11 -7.56 -0.55 -23.73
CA LEU A 11 -8.02 0.20 -22.55
C LEU A 11 -8.40 -0.63 -21.32
N GLN A 12 -8.03 -1.91 -21.25
CA GLN A 12 -8.13 -2.64 -19.99
C GLN A 12 -7.07 -2.14 -18.98
N PRO A 13 -7.30 -2.24 -17.66
CA PRO A 13 -6.29 -1.94 -16.65
C PRO A 13 -5.29 -3.11 -16.45
N PRO A 14 -3.97 -2.85 -16.39
CA PRO A 14 -2.94 -3.91 -16.32
C PRO A 14 -2.89 -4.60 -14.96
N TYR A 15 -3.43 -3.96 -13.93
CA TYR A 15 -3.55 -4.53 -12.61
C TYR A 15 -5.03 -4.68 -12.28
N SER A 16 -5.38 -5.83 -11.75
CA SER A 16 -6.68 -6.09 -11.17
C SER A 16 -6.63 -5.95 -9.66
N GLY A 17 -7.76 -5.51 -9.10
CA GLY A 17 -8.25 -5.68 -7.73
C GLY A 17 -7.28 -5.53 -6.53
N PRO A 18 -7.71 -4.93 -5.42
CA PRO A 18 -7.11 -5.26 -4.14
C PRO A 18 -7.44 -6.73 -3.82
N TYR A 19 -6.41 -7.57 -3.75
CA TYR A 19 -6.56 -8.97 -3.36
C TYR A 19 -5.95 -9.20 -1.99
N ARG A 20 -6.62 -10.03 -1.18
CA ARG A 20 -6.11 -10.43 0.12
C ARG A 20 -4.99 -11.45 -0.05
N ILE A 21 -3.85 -11.19 0.57
CA ILE A 21 -2.75 -12.13 0.68
C ILE A 21 -3.06 -13.09 1.84
N LEU A 22 -3.01 -14.39 1.58
CA LEU A 22 -3.20 -15.45 2.59
C LEU A 22 -1.86 -15.88 3.19
N GLN A 23 -0.83 -16.02 2.36
CA GLN A 23 0.49 -16.46 2.79
C GLN A 23 1.60 -15.83 1.94
N ARG A 24 2.78 -15.65 2.54
CA ARG A 24 4.04 -15.30 1.85
C ARG A 24 5.06 -16.41 2.07
N ILE A 25 5.64 -16.92 0.99
CA ILE A 25 6.67 -17.97 0.98
C ILE A 25 7.83 -17.47 0.11
N GLY A 26 8.83 -16.84 0.73
CA GLY A 26 9.98 -16.28 0.01
C GLY A 26 9.55 -15.25 -1.05
N MET A 27 9.74 -15.62 -2.33
CA MET A 27 9.40 -14.80 -3.49
C MET A 27 8.00 -15.08 -4.08
N VAL A 28 7.22 -15.94 -3.43
CA VAL A 28 5.86 -16.33 -3.87
C VAL A 28 4.84 -15.92 -2.81
N PHE A 29 3.71 -15.39 -3.25
CA PHE A 29 2.56 -15.09 -2.42
C PHE A 29 1.38 -15.99 -2.81
N VAL A 30 0.61 -16.41 -1.81
CA VAL A 30 -0.70 -17.05 -1.99
C VAL A 30 -1.75 -15.97 -1.83
N VAL A 31 -2.52 -15.71 -2.89
CA VAL A 31 -3.47 -14.62 -2.99
C VAL A 31 -4.87 -15.22 -3.20
N CYS A 32 -5.88 -14.67 -2.51
CA CYS A 32 -7.27 -15.07 -2.70
C CYS A 32 -7.92 -14.28 -3.85
N ILE A 33 -8.23 -14.96 -4.95
CA ILE A 33 -8.89 -14.40 -6.14
C ILE A 33 -10.18 -15.18 -6.37
N CYS A 34 -11.34 -14.51 -6.34
CA CYS A 34 -12.65 -15.17 -6.53
C CYS A 34 -12.82 -16.42 -5.65
N THR A 35 -12.40 -16.34 -4.39
CA THR A 35 -12.45 -17.44 -3.39
C THR A 35 -11.50 -18.61 -3.68
N LYS A 36 -10.60 -18.47 -4.65
CA LYS A 36 -9.55 -19.45 -4.97
C LYS A 36 -8.20 -18.97 -4.50
N GLU A 37 -7.39 -19.90 -4.05
CA GLU A 37 -5.99 -19.64 -3.71
C GLU A 37 -5.13 -19.71 -4.98
N VAL A 38 -4.41 -18.63 -5.26
CA VAL A 38 -3.55 -18.52 -6.43
C VAL A 38 -2.15 -18.16 -5.99
N ARG A 39 -1.15 -18.88 -6.50
CA ARG A 39 0.27 -18.64 -6.23
C ARG A 39 0.81 -17.65 -7.25
N VAL A 40 1.45 -16.59 -6.79
CA VAL A 40 1.96 -15.52 -7.65
C VAL A 40 3.33 -15.05 -7.18
N SER A 41 4.23 -14.73 -8.12
CA SER A 41 5.54 -14.17 -7.77
C SER A 41 5.41 -12.72 -7.30
N VAL A 42 6.40 -12.25 -6.51
CA VAL A 42 6.47 -10.86 -6.04
C VAL A 42 6.37 -9.86 -7.18
N ASP A 43 6.99 -10.16 -8.32
CA ASP A 43 7.10 -9.23 -9.46
C ASP A 43 5.75 -8.84 -10.08
N ARG A 44 4.72 -9.66 -9.87
CA ARG A 44 3.37 -9.40 -10.38
C ARG A 44 2.47 -8.69 -9.37
N ILE A 45 2.96 -8.38 -8.17
CA ILE A 45 2.17 -7.78 -7.09
C ILE A 45 2.55 -6.32 -6.89
N GLN A 46 1.53 -5.47 -6.82
CA GLN A 46 1.66 -4.09 -6.37
C GLN A 46 0.92 -3.91 -5.04
N PRO A 47 1.45 -3.16 -4.06
CA PRO A 47 0.71 -2.86 -2.83
C PRO A 47 -0.60 -2.14 -3.16
N ALA A 48 -1.67 -2.51 -2.44
CA ALA A 48 -2.95 -1.80 -2.50
C ALA A 48 -3.11 -1.02 -1.21
N TYR A 49 -3.26 0.30 -1.33
CA TYR A 49 -3.63 1.14 -0.21
C TYR A 49 -5.15 1.06 -0.03
N VAL A 50 -5.59 0.72 1.17
CA VAL A 50 -7.02 0.66 1.53
C VAL A 50 -7.22 1.69 2.63
N LEU A 51 -8.13 2.64 2.41
CA LEU A 51 -8.54 3.59 3.44
C LEU A 51 -9.30 2.80 4.51
N ALA A 52 -8.81 2.83 5.75
CA ALA A 52 -9.52 2.25 6.88
C ALA A 52 -10.65 3.21 7.27
N ASP A 53 -11.91 2.80 7.11
CA ASP A 53 -13.07 3.59 7.57
C ASP A 53 -13.28 3.51 9.10
N ASP A 54 -12.47 2.74 9.84
CA ASP A 54 -12.48 2.66 11.31
C ASP A 54 -11.10 2.28 11.89
N PRO A 55 -10.74 2.70 13.12
CA PRO A 55 -9.37 2.60 13.62
C PRO A 55 -8.94 1.15 13.87
N PRO A 56 -7.72 0.73 13.46
CA PRO A 56 -7.24 -0.59 13.77
C PRO A 56 -6.90 -0.69 15.26
N SER A 57 -7.68 -1.50 15.98
CA SER A 57 -7.28 -2.06 17.27
C SER A 57 -6.15 -3.07 17.07
N SER A 58 -4.95 -2.61 16.71
CA SER A 58 -3.68 -3.35 16.82
C SER A 58 -2.54 -2.34 16.69
N ARG A 59 -2.11 -1.79 17.83
CA ARG A 59 -0.94 -0.92 17.92
C ARG A 59 0.30 -1.73 17.56
N SER A 60 0.89 -1.49 16.40
CA SER A 60 2.35 -1.55 16.29
C SER A 60 2.87 -0.19 16.76
N SER A 61 3.41 -0.14 17.97
CA SER A 61 4.05 1.04 18.51
C SER A 61 5.29 1.39 17.68
N LEU A 62 5.13 2.28 16.70
CA LEU A 62 6.25 3.06 16.18
C LEU A 62 6.69 4.05 17.28
N PRO A 63 8.00 4.19 17.57
CA PRO A 63 8.46 5.23 18.46
C PRO A 63 8.10 6.59 17.85
N THR A 64 7.21 7.30 18.52
CA THR A 64 6.84 8.68 18.17
C THR A 64 8.08 9.55 18.36
N PRO A 65 8.61 10.23 17.33
CA PRO A 65 9.63 11.23 17.57
C PRO A 65 8.98 12.39 18.35
N ASP A 66 9.66 12.75 19.42
CA ASP A 66 9.27 13.75 20.38
C ASP A 66 8.85 15.08 19.73
N SER A 67 7.87 15.71 20.38
CA SER A 67 7.10 16.86 19.96
C SER A 67 7.94 18.15 19.98
N SER A 68 8.90 18.28 19.07
CA SER A 68 9.49 19.58 18.71
C SER A 68 9.42 19.75 17.20
N ARG A 69 8.25 20.23 16.77
CA ARG A 69 7.84 20.53 15.40
C ARG A 69 8.93 21.35 14.68
N LEU A 70 9.83 20.66 13.97
CA LEU A 70 10.78 21.29 13.06
C LEU A 70 9.97 22.05 12.01
N THR A 71 9.88 23.36 12.15
CA THR A 71 9.16 24.19 11.19
C THR A 71 10.03 24.26 9.94
N ILE A 72 9.77 23.38 8.97
CA ILE A 72 10.49 23.37 7.70
C ILE A 72 10.10 24.64 6.93
N THR A 73 11.04 25.59 6.87
CA THR A 73 10.90 26.84 6.10
C THR A 73 11.76 26.77 4.85
N THR A 74 11.24 27.25 3.72
CA THR A 74 12.05 27.42 2.51
C THR A 74 13.04 28.59 2.68
N ARG A 75 14.00 28.75 1.76
CA ARG A 75 14.98 29.86 1.75
C ARG A 75 14.33 31.26 1.86
N SER A 76 13.08 31.40 1.42
CA SER A 76 12.29 32.64 1.49
C SER A 76 11.48 32.79 2.78
N GLY A 77 11.60 31.86 3.74
CA GLY A 77 10.85 31.86 4.99
C GLY A 77 9.42 31.31 4.90
N ARG A 78 9.00 30.74 3.75
CA ARG A 78 7.66 30.16 3.61
C ARG A 78 7.57 28.87 4.42
N ARG A 79 6.64 28.81 5.36
CA ARG A 79 6.32 27.60 6.15
C ARG A 79 5.66 26.58 5.24
N VAL A 80 6.25 25.39 5.12
CA VAL A 80 5.66 24.28 4.36
C VAL A 80 4.89 23.41 5.33
N HIS A 81 3.57 23.38 5.17
CA HIS A 81 2.72 22.42 5.87
C HIS A 81 2.68 21.15 5.02
N PHE A 82 3.43 20.14 5.42
CA PHE A 82 3.23 18.80 4.88
C PHE A 82 1.97 18.26 5.54
N THR A 83 0.90 18.15 4.77
CA THR A 83 -0.30 17.44 5.18
C THR A 83 0.05 15.95 5.30
N ASP A 84 -0.23 15.38 6.45
CA ASP A 84 0.07 13.99 6.83
C ASP A 84 -0.87 12.99 6.15
N PHE A 85 -0.94 13.04 4.82
CA PHE A 85 -1.77 12.12 4.02
C PHE A 85 -1.20 10.68 3.99
N PHE A 86 -0.03 10.45 4.60
CA PHE A 86 0.68 9.17 4.54
C PHE A 86 1.35 8.75 5.87
N GLN A 87 0.66 8.94 7.01
CA GLN A 87 0.99 8.22 8.23
C GLN A 87 -0.11 7.20 8.53
N ALA A 88 0.26 5.92 8.51
CA ALA A 88 -0.54 4.77 8.93
C ALA A 88 0.23 4.02 10.02
#